data_AF-A0A0G1RE73-F1
#
_entry.id   AF-A0A0G1RE73-F1
#
_cell.length_a   1.000
_cell.length_b   1.000
_cell.length_c   1.000
_cell.angle_alpha   90.00
_cell.angle_beta   90.00
_cell.angle_gamma   90.00
#
_symmetry.space_group_name_H-M   'P 1'
#
loop_
_entity.id
_entity.type
_entity.pdbx_description
1 polymer ?
#
loop_
_entity_poly.entity_id
_entity_poly.type
_entity_poly.pdbx_seq_one_letter_code
_entity_poly.pdbx_strand_id
1 'polypeptide(L)'
;MDHRVHEHIADEIISIGDYVLSGGEIPVMVIVDAVVRLLPGVLGNPASLDEESFGDSSSFPVHSSSRVEYAQYTRPEVYKGWKVPEVLVLGNHKKIEEWKKTRV
;
A
#
# COMPACT_ATOMS: atom_id res chain seq x y z
N MET A 1 -3.22 14.07 -26.87
CA MET A 1 -4.70 14.01 -27.09
C MET A 1 -5.17 15.40 -27.47
N ASP A 2 -6.22 15.51 -28.28
CA ASP A 2 -6.88 16.79 -28.55
C ASP A 2 -7.60 17.30 -27.29
N HIS A 3 -7.51 18.60 -27.00
CA HIS A 3 -8.06 19.18 -25.76
C HIS A 3 -9.58 19.07 -25.68
N ARG A 4 -10.30 19.05 -26.81
CA ARG A 4 -11.77 18.93 -26.83
C ARG A 4 -12.27 17.60 -26.25
N VAL A 5 -11.44 16.56 -26.29
CA VAL A 5 -11.75 15.28 -25.63
C VAL A 5 -11.76 15.47 -24.11
N HIS A 6 -10.86 16.28 -23.58
CA HIS A 6 -10.86 16.61 -22.16
C HIS A 6 -12.10 17.45 -21.79
N GLU A 7 -12.44 18.46 -22.59
CA GLU A 7 -13.55 19.36 -22.27
C GLU A 7 -14.95 18.73 -22.41
N HIS A 8 -15.11 17.73 -23.28
CA HIS A 8 -16.44 17.24 -23.68
C HIS A 8 -16.68 15.74 -23.53
N ILE A 9 -15.64 14.93 -23.30
CA ILE A 9 -15.76 13.47 -23.25
C ILE A 9 -15.27 12.90 -21.92
N ALA A 10 -14.17 13.41 -21.37
CA ALA A 10 -13.62 12.91 -20.13
C ALA A 10 -14.37 13.47 -18.91
N ASP A 11 -14.91 12.59 -18.06
CA ASP A 11 -15.53 12.99 -16.79
C ASP A 11 -14.47 13.42 -15.75
N GLU A 12 -13.34 12.70 -15.71
CA GLU A 12 -12.28 12.91 -14.74
C GLU A 12 -10.89 12.80 -15.38
N ILE A 13 -9.91 13.51 -14.81
CA ILE A 13 -8.48 13.29 -15.07
C ILE A 13 -7.82 12.86 -13.77
N ILE A 14 -7.15 11.73 -13.82
CA ILE A 14 -6.42 11.17 -12.68
C ILE A 14 -4.93 11.11 -13.01
N SER A 15 -4.10 11.62 -12.09
CA SER A 15 -2.65 11.39 -12.09
C SER A 15 -2.31 10.37 -11.01
N ILE A 16 -1.31 9.53 -11.28
CA ILE A 16 -0.76 8.58 -10.30
C ILE A 16 0.49 9.13 -9.59
N GLY A 17 0.95 10.34 -9.94
CA GLY A 17 2.08 11.00 -9.29
C GLY A 17 2.71 12.12 -10.13
N ASP A 18 3.61 12.88 -9.51
CA ASP A 18 4.25 14.06 -10.11
C ASP A 18 5.47 13.69 -10.98
N TYR A 19 5.21 12.96 -12.07
CA TYR A 19 6.21 12.57 -13.06
C TYR A 19 5.58 12.32 -14.43
N VAL A 20 6.41 12.26 -15.47
CA VAL A 20 5.95 12.09 -16.86
C VAL A 20 6.24 10.67 -17.34
N LEU A 21 5.25 10.03 -17.95
CA LEU A 21 5.36 8.73 -18.61
C LEU A 21 5.20 8.86 -20.13
N SER A 22 5.65 7.85 -20.87
CA SER A 22 5.51 7.83 -22.34
C SER A 22 4.08 7.62 -22.84
N GLY A 23 3.20 7.05 -22.02
CA GLY A 23 1.83 6.70 -22.37
C GLY A 23 0.94 6.45 -21.15
N GLY A 24 -0.36 6.22 -21.41
CA GLY A 24 -1.40 6.05 -20.39
C GLY A 24 -1.60 4.60 -19.91
N GLU A 25 -0.92 3.63 -20.52
CA GLU A 25 -1.13 2.21 -20.25
C GLU A 25 -0.70 1.84 -18.82
N ILE A 26 0.46 2.32 -18.38
CA ILE A 26 0.98 2.10 -17.02
C ILE A 26 0.03 2.69 -15.96
N PRO A 27 -0.37 3.98 -16.02
CA PRO A 27 -1.28 4.53 -15.01
C PRO A 27 -2.64 3.85 -14.99
N VAL A 28 -3.17 3.43 -16.14
CA VAL A 28 -4.40 2.62 -16.20
C VAL A 28 -4.21 1.28 -15.49
N MET A 29 -3.10 0.56 -15.73
CA MET A 29 -2.85 -0.70 -15.02
C MET A 29 -2.72 -0.53 -13.51
N VAL A 30 -2.08 0.55 -13.05
CA VAL A 30 -1.97 0.87 -11.61
C VAL A 30 -3.35 1.10 -10.99
N ILE A 31 -4.21 1.89 -11.65
CA ILE A 31 -5.57 2.15 -11.16
C ILE A 31 -6.40 0.86 -11.15
N VAL A 32 -6.34 0.07 -12.23
CA VAL A 32 -7.07 -1.21 -12.32
C VAL A 32 -6.62 -2.17 -11.22
N ASP A 33 -5.33 -2.34 -10.99
CA ASP A 33 -4.80 -3.20 -9.92
C ASP A 33 -5.29 -2.73 -8.54
N ALA A 34 -5.14 -1.43 -8.24
CA ALA A 34 -5.55 -0.86 -6.96
C ALA A 34 -7.05 -1.02 -6.69
N VAL A 35 -7.91 -0.76 -7.69
CA VAL A 35 -9.37 -0.81 -7.54
C VAL A 35 -9.88 -2.25 -7.49
N VAL A 36 -9.37 -3.14 -8.37
CA VAL A 36 -9.85 -4.53 -8.44
C VAL A 36 -9.57 -5.29 -7.14
N ARG A 37 -8.47 -4.98 -6.43
CA ARG A 37 -8.17 -5.56 -5.10
C ARG A 37 -9.26 -5.30 -4.06
N LEU A 38 -10.04 -4.23 -4.20
CA LEU A 38 -11.13 -3.88 -3.28
C LEU A 38 -12.41 -4.69 -3.54
N LEU A 39 -12.48 -5.44 -4.65
CA LEU A 39 -13.65 -6.24 -4.97
C LEU A 39 -13.73 -7.51 -4.11
N PRO A 40 -14.94 -7.88 -3.63
CA PRO A 40 -15.12 -9.10 -2.85
C PRO A 40 -14.63 -10.35 -3.60
N GLY A 41 -13.84 -11.19 -2.93
CA GLY A 41 -13.36 -12.46 -3.47
C GLY A 41 -12.08 -12.38 -4.31
N VAL A 42 -11.52 -11.18 -4.56
CA VAL A 42 -10.23 -11.02 -5.23
C VAL A 42 -9.07 -11.30 -4.27
N LEU A 43 -9.12 -10.74 -3.07
CA LEU A 43 -8.12 -11.00 -2.03
C LEU A 43 -8.47 -12.28 -1.26
N GLY A 44 -7.47 -13.15 -1.08
CA GLY A 44 -7.63 -14.39 -0.32
C GLY A 44 -7.89 -14.15 1.17
N ASN A 45 -7.23 -13.14 1.76
CA ASN A 45 -7.45 -12.71 3.15
C ASN A 45 -7.99 -11.27 3.16
N PRO A 46 -9.26 -11.04 3.51
CA PRO A 46 -9.83 -9.69 3.60
C PRO A 46 -9.12 -8.77 4.59
N ALA A 47 -8.58 -9.33 5.69
CA ALA A 47 -7.86 -8.56 6.70
C ALA A 47 -6.56 -7.92 6.19
N SER A 48 -6.08 -8.32 5.00
CA SER A 48 -4.92 -7.68 4.37
C SER A 48 -5.17 -6.22 4.00
N LEU A 49 -6.42 -5.81 3.71
CA LEU A 49 -6.75 -4.41 3.45
C LEU A 49 -6.72 -3.55 4.72
N ASP A 50 -6.95 -4.16 5.89
CA ASP A 50 -6.98 -3.46 7.17
C ASP A 50 -5.56 -3.19 7.70
N GLU A 51 -4.60 -4.03 7.33
CA GLU A 51 -3.21 -3.94 7.80
C GLU A 51 -2.28 -3.23 6.80
N GLU A 52 -2.73 -2.90 5.58
CA GLU A 52 -1.87 -2.34 4.54
C GLU A 52 -1.51 -0.86 4.70
N SER A 53 -0.36 -0.48 4.14
CA SER A 53 0.07 0.91 4.09
C SER A 53 -0.99 1.76 3.38
N PHE A 54 -1.37 2.89 3.99
CA PHE A 54 -2.40 3.79 3.45
C PHE A 54 -3.82 3.18 3.33
N GLY A 55 -4.10 2.02 3.95
CA GLY A 55 -5.43 1.38 3.92
C GLY A 55 -6.52 2.18 4.66
N ASP A 56 -6.14 3.06 5.60
CA ASP A 56 -7.08 3.98 6.25
C ASP A 56 -7.43 5.16 5.33
N SER A 57 -8.52 5.03 4.59
CA SER A 57 -9.05 6.03 3.65
C SER A 57 -9.59 7.29 4.33
N SER A 58 -9.59 7.38 5.67
CA SER A 58 -10.09 8.55 6.39
C SER A 58 -9.20 9.79 6.27
N SER A 59 -7.99 9.64 5.72
CA SER A 59 -6.98 10.69 5.61
C SER A 59 -6.70 11.03 4.15
N PHE A 60 -7.58 11.80 3.50
CA PHE A 60 -7.29 12.42 2.20
C PHE A 60 -7.21 13.96 2.33
N PRO A 61 -6.16 14.62 1.79
CA PRO A 61 -5.02 14.03 1.09
C PRO A 61 -4.18 13.16 2.02
N VAL A 62 -3.50 12.17 1.47
CA VAL A 62 -2.52 11.33 2.17
C VAL A 62 -1.43 12.25 2.73
N HIS A 63 -1.48 12.55 4.02
CA HIS A 63 -0.44 13.35 4.68
C HIS A 63 0.79 12.47 4.94
N SER A 64 1.95 13.08 5.21
CA SER A 64 3.19 12.37 5.58
C SER A 64 3.06 11.51 6.85
N SER A 65 1.96 11.65 7.59
CA SER A 65 1.58 10.82 8.74
C SER A 65 0.78 9.58 8.38
N SER A 66 0.46 9.38 7.10
CA SER A 66 -0.27 8.20 6.65
C SER A 66 0.62 6.98 6.84
N ARG A 67 0.12 6.04 7.62
CA ARG A 67 0.95 5.03 8.26
C ARG A 67 1.44 4.03 7.22
N VAL A 68 2.76 3.93 7.11
CA VAL A 68 3.42 2.83 6.41
C VAL A 68 3.40 1.61 7.33
N GLU A 69 3.25 0.43 6.75
CA GLU A 69 3.31 -0.84 7.47
C GLU A 69 4.65 -1.05 8.19
N TYR A 70 4.60 -1.86 9.25
CA TYR A 70 5.79 -2.30 9.96
C TYR A 70 6.64 -3.24 9.09
N ALA A 71 7.94 -3.28 9.36
CA ALA A 71 8.84 -4.19 8.66
C ALA A 71 8.46 -5.67 8.87
N GLN A 72 8.33 -6.40 7.76
CA GLN A 72 7.99 -7.83 7.73
C GLN A 72 9.25 -8.69 7.73
N TYR A 73 9.22 -9.80 8.46
CA TYR A 73 10.32 -10.77 8.54
C TYR A 73 9.79 -12.18 8.26
N THR A 74 10.61 -12.99 7.61
CA THR A 74 10.34 -14.41 7.36
C THR A 74 11.60 -15.23 7.59
N ARG A 75 11.48 -16.56 7.50
CA ARG A 75 12.60 -17.48 7.67
C ARG A 75 13.67 -17.23 6.60
N PRO A 76 14.97 -17.43 6.91
CA PRO A 76 15.53 -17.87 8.20
C PRO A 76 15.68 -16.72 9.22
N GLU A 77 15.81 -17.07 10.51
CA GLU A 77 15.98 -16.09 11.60
C GLU A 77 17.25 -15.23 11.47
N VAL A 78 18.32 -15.81 10.89
CA VAL A 78 19.57 -15.10 10.61
C VAL A 78 19.89 -15.21 9.13
N TYR A 79 19.86 -14.09 8.43
CA TYR A 79 20.23 -14.00 7.02
C TYR A 79 21.45 -13.09 6.86
N LYS A 80 22.58 -13.64 6.37
CA LYS A 80 23.86 -12.91 6.22
C LYS A 80 24.34 -12.20 7.50
N GLY A 81 24.03 -12.77 8.67
CA GLY A 81 24.34 -12.18 9.97
C GLY A 81 23.32 -11.14 10.48
N TRP A 82 22.30 -10.80 9.69
CA TRP A 82 21.19 -9.95 10.10
C TRP A 82 20.13 -10.78 10.82
N LYS A 83 19.83 -10.43 12.06
CA LYS A 83 18.87 -11.14 12.90
C LYS A 83 17.48 -10.52 12.82
N VAL A 84 16.46 -11.36 12.84
CA VAL A 84 15.09 -10.93 13.13
C VAL A 84 15.05 -10.32 14.54
N PRO A 85 14.32 -9.20 14.76
CA PRO A 85 14.15 -8.63 16.09
C PRO A 85 13.64 -9.66 17.09
N GLU A 86 14.28 -9.73 18.26
CA GLU A 86 13.96 -10.75 19.29
C GLU A 86 12.47 -10.73 19.68
N VAL A 87 11.85 -9.55 19.73
CA VAL A 87 10.42 -9.39 20.04
C VAL A 87 9.51 -10.17 19.10
N LEU A 88 9.91 -10.37 17.84
CA LEU A 88 9.13 -11.10 16.82
C LEU A 88 9.30 -12.63 16.93
N VAL A 89 10.32 -13.12 17.64
CA VAL A 89 10.58 -14.57 17.81
C VAL A 89 10.20 -15.10 19.20
N LEU A 90 10.01 -14.21 20.19
CA LEU A 90 9.67 -14.58 21.57
C LEU A 90 8.19 -14.94 21.80
N GLY A 91 7.33 -14.83 20.77
CA GLY A 91 5.92 -15.25 20.82
C GLY A 91 4.98 -14.39 21.68
N ASN A 92 5.44 -13.24 22.18
CA ASN A 92 4.62 -12.34 23.00
C ASN A 92 3.79 -11.40 22.10
N HIS A 93 2.56 -11.80 21.80
CA HIS A 93 1.64 -11.09 20.89
C HIS A 93 1.44 -9.61 21.28
N LYS A 94 1.27 -9.30 22.57
CA LYS A 94 1.12 -7.92 23.04
C LYS A 94 2.36 -7.07 22.76
N LYS A 95 3.55 -7.59 23.05
CA LYS A 95 4.81 -6.89 22.75
C LYS A 95 5.04 -6.75 21.24
N ILE A 96 4.61 -7.71 20.44
CA ILE A 96 4.66 -7.65 18.98
C ILE A 96 3.77 -6.52 18.48
N GLU A 97 2.52 -6.41 18.95
CA GLU A 97 1.62 -5.32 18.56
C GLU A 97 2.16 -3.95 18.97
N GLU A 98 2.69 -3.80 20.18
CA GLU A 98 3.35 -2.57 20.63
C GLU A 98 4.56 -2.22 19.76
N TRP A 99 5.36 -3.22 19.38
CA TRP A 99 6.50 -3.04 18.48
C TRP A 99 6.06 -2.60 17.07
N LYS A 100 5.06 -3.26 16.49
CA LYS A 100 4.47 -2.91 15.18
C LYS A 100 3.99 -1.46 15.14
N LYS A 101 3.51 -0.93 16.26
CA LYS A 101 2.99 0.44 16.33
C LYS A 101 4.07 1.52 16.35
N THR A 102 5.30 1.18 16.76
CA THR A 102 6.38 2.15 17.04
C THR A 102 7.45 2.22 15.96
N ARG A 103 7.47 1.30 15.00
CA ARG A 103 8.47 1.27 13.92
C ARG A 103 7.81 1.27 12.55
N VAL A 104 8.01 2.38 11.85
CA VAL A 104 7.95 2.53 10.39
C VAL A 104 9.37 2.38 9.86
#